data_AF-A0A3L6QHB0-F1
#
_entry.id   AF-A0A3L6QHB0-F1
#
_cell.length_a   1.000
_cell.length_b   1.000
_cell.length_c   1.000
_cell.angle_alpha   90.00
_cell.angle_beta   90.00
_cell.angle_gamma   90.00
#
_symmetry.space_group_name_H-M   'P 1'
#
loop_
_entity.id
_entity.type
_entity.pdbx_description
1 polymer ?
#
loop_
_entity_poly.entity_id
_entity_poly.type
_entity_poly.pdbx_seq_one_letter_code
_entity_poly.pdbx_strand_id
1 'polypeptide(L)' 'MAAGAVVATALLVLAAAAAAVSGLPAINVTAMVFEEGYAPLFGQDHILRSADGRTVSLLLDRSTGELS' A
#
# COMPACT_ATOMS: atom_id res chain seq x y z
N MET A 1 -4.39 30.66 35.47
CA MET A 1 -5.27 30.65 34.27
C MET A 1 -4.52 30.39 32.97
N ALA A 2 -3.27 30.85 32.78
CA ALA A 2 -2.51 30.62 31.54
C ALA A 2 -2.18 29.14 31.24
N ALA A 3 -1.79 28.34 32.25
CA ALA A 3 -1.43 26.93 32.05
C ALA A 3 -2.60 26.06 31.55
N GLY A 4 -3.81 26.30 32.06
CA GLY A 4 -5.01 25.57 31.63
C GLY A 4 -5.41 25.86 30.18
N ALA A 5 -5.18 27.10 29.71
CA ALA A 5 -5.42 27.46 28.33
C ALA A 5 -4.46 26.72 27.37
N VAL A 6 -3.17 26.63 27.72
CA VAL A 6 -2.16 25.93 26.90
C VAL A 6 -2.48 24.44 26.75
N VAL A 7 -2.90 23.78 27.84
CA VAL A 7 -3.30 22.36 27.81
C VAL A 7 -4.54 22.16 26.92
N ALA A 8 -5.53 23.05 27.03
CA ALA A 8 -6.74 22.96 26.21
C ALA A 8 -6.43 23.16 24.71
N THR A 9 -5.55 24.10 24.35
CA THR A 9 -5.14 24.32 22.96
C THR A 9 -4.37 23.11 22.41
N ALA A 10 -3.47 22.51 23.20
CA ALA A 10 -2.73 21.32 22.78
C ALA A 10 -3.66 20.12 22.52
N LEU A 11 -4.66 19.91 23.38
CA LEU A 11 -5.66 18.85 23.19
C LEU A 11 -6.52 19.10 21.95
N LEU A 12 -6.90 20.35 21.68
CA LEU A 12 -7.66 20.72 20.48
C LEU A 12 -6.86 20.45 19.20
N VAL A 13 -5.57 20.82 19.18
CA VAL A 13 -4.67 20.57 18.04
C VAL A 13 -4.47 19.07 17.81
N LEU A 14 -4.30 18.28 18.87
CA LEU A 14 -4.17 16.83 18.77
C LEU A 14 -5.45 16.18 18.21
N ALA A 15 -6.62 16.61 18.69
CA ALA A 15 -7.91 16.12 18.20
C ALA A 15 -8.14 16.49 16.72
N ALA A 16 -7.77 17.70 16.30
CA ALA A 16 -7.87 18.13 14.91
C ALA A 16 -6.92 17.34 13.99
N ALA A 17 -5.69 17.06 14.44
CA ALA A 17 -4.73 16.25 13.70
C ALA A 17 -5.21 14.79 13.54
N ALA A 18 -5.77 14.19 14.60
CA ALA A 18 -6.34 12.85 14.53
C ALA A 18 -7.55 12.76 13.58
N ALA A 19 -8.42 13.77 13.60
CA ALA A 19 -9.57 13.86 12.71
C ALA A 19 -9.16 14.01 11.23
N ALA A 20 -8.10 14.79 10.95
CA ALA A 20 -7.58 14.98 9.59
C ALA A 20 -7.09 13.69 8.93
N VAL A 21 -6.55 12.74 9.71
CA VAL A 21 -6.11 11.42 9.19
C VAL A 21 -7.30 10.52 8.86
N SER A 22 -8.41 10.62 9.58
CA SER A 22 -9.60 9.79 9.39
C SER A 22 -10.44 10.13 8.15
N GLY A 23 -10.21 11.32 7.56
CA GLY A 23 -10.93 11.80 6.38
C GLY A 23 -10.27 11.46 5.04
N LEU A 24 -9.10 10.83 5.04
CA LEU A 24 -8.49 10.35 3.79
C LEU A 24 -9.38 9.24 3.23
N PRO A 25 -9.82 9.32 1.96
CA PRO A 25 -10.55 8.22 1.36
C PRO A 25 -9.66 6.98 1.41
N ALA A 26 -10.07 5.99 2.19
CA ALA A 26 -9.45 4.68 2.11
C ALA A 26 -9.66 4.16 0.70
N ILE A 27 -8.59 3.72 0.04
CA ILE A 27 -8.69 3.04 -1.24
C ILE A 27 -9.35 1.68 -0.95
N ASN A 28 -10.68 1.66 -1.02
CA ASN A 28 -11.51 0.48 -0.76
C ASN A 28 -11.63 -0.34 -2.05
N VAL A 29 -10.49 -0.86 -2.50
CA VAL A 29 -10.42 -1.72 -3.69
C VAL A 29 -9.97 -3.10 -3.22
N THR A 30 -10.77 -4.11 -3.51
CA THR A 30 -10.42 -5.51 -3.22
C THR A 30 -9.25 -5.91 -4.12
N ALA A 31 -8.14 -6.31 -3.51
CA ALA A 31 -7.02 -6.90 -4.26
C ALA A 31 -7.47 -8.21 -4.93
N MET A 32 -7.32 -8.29 -6.24
CA MET A 32 -7.63 -9.49 -7.03
C MET A 32 -6.43 -10.43 -7.12
N VAL A 33 -6.66 -11.69 -7.45
CA VAL A 33 -5.57 -12.62 -7.75
C VAL A 33 -4.96 -12.24 -9.09
N PHE A 34 -3.63 -12.28 -9.21
CA PHE A 34 -2.92 -11.80 -10.40
C PHE A 34 -3.41 -12.44 -11.71
N GLU A 35 -3.64 -13.75 -11.75
CA GLU A 35 -4.10 -14.48 -12.95
C GLU A 35 -5.52 -14.12 -13.41
N GLU A 36 -6.33 -13.50 -12.54
CA GLU A 36 -7.69 -13.09 -12.92
C GLU A 36 -7.69 -11.83 -13.80
N GLY A 37 -6.62 -11.04 -13.75
CA GLY A 37 -6.56 -9.73 -14.41
C GLY A 37 -5.34 -9.51 -15.29
N TYR A 38 -4.33 -10.36 -15.19
CA TYR A 38 -3.05 -10.19 -15.85
C TYR A 38 -2.57 -11.50 -16.45
N ALA A 39 -1.92 -11.40 -17.62
CA ALA A 39 -1.17 -12.48 -18.23
C ALA A 39 0.32 -12.06 -18.29
N PRO A 40 1.26 -12.92 -17.89
CA PRO A 40 2.69 -12.64 -18.04
C PRO A 40 3.05 -12.39 -19.51
N LEU A 41 3.80 -11.31 -19.76
CA LEU A 41 4.29 -11.02 -21.11
C LEU A 41 5.55 -11.81 -21.47
N PHE A 42 6.43 -12.02 -20.49
CA PHE A 42 7.67 -12.78 -20.60
C PHE A 42 8.16 -13.16 -19.19
N GLY A 43 9.19 -14.00 -19.11
CA GLY A 43 9.90 -14.26 -17.85
C GLY A 43 9.02 -14.85 -16.76
N GLN A 44 8.19 -15.83 -17.11
CA GLN A 44 7.24 -16.49 -16.20
C GLN A 44 7.94 -16.99 -14.92
N ASP A 45 9.15 -17.52 -15.08
CA ASP A 45 10.00 -18.04 -14.02
C ASP A 45 10.58 -16.95 -13.11
N HIS A 46 10.51 -15.67 -13.52
CA HIS A 46 10.95 -14.52 -12.75
C HIS A 46 9.80 -13.81 -12.02
N ILE A 47 8.61 -14.42 -11.97
CA ILE A 47 7.45 -13.89 -11.23
C ILE A 47 7.26 -14.69 -9.94
N LEU A 48 7.58 -14.05 -8.81
CA LEU A 48 7.29 -14.60 -7.49
C LEU A 48 5.92 -14.16 -7.02
N ARG A 49 5.17 -15.09 -6.43
CA ARG A 49 3.79 -14.86 -5.98
C ARG A 49 3.68 -15.13 -4.49
N SER A 50 2.97 -14.24 -3.80
CA SER A 50 2.49 -14.48 -2.44
C SER A 50 1.56 -15.70 -2.39
N ALA A 51 1.43 -16.31 -1.22
CA ALA A 51 0.59 -17.50 -1.03
C ALA A 51 -0.90 -17.27 -1.39
N ASP A 52 -1.39 -16.03 -1.25
CA ASP A 52 -2.74 -15.64 -1.63
C ASP A 52 -2.87 -15.17 -3.09
N GLY A 53 -1.76 -15.10 -3.82
CA GLY A 53 -1.69 -14.70 -5.23
C GLY A 53 -2.03 -13.24 -5.52
N ARG A 54 -2.20 -12.40 -4.48
CA ARG A 54 -2.62 -10.99 -4.61
C ARG A 54 -1.46 -10.02 -4.67
N THR A 55 -0.28 -10.48 -4.25
CA THR A 55 0.99 -9.76 -4.37
C THR A 55 1.93 -10.53 -5.28
N VAL A 56 2.56 -9.83 -6.21
CA VAL A 56 3.62 -10.35 -7.08
C VAL A 56 4.89 -9.55 -6.93
N SER A 57 6.04 -10.19 -7.10
CA SER A 57 7.35 -9.54 -7.19
C SER A 57 8.02 -10.00 -8.47
N LEU A 58 8.55 -9.04 -9.22
CA LEU A 58 9.28 -9.29 -10.46
C LEU A 58 10.77 -9.34 -10.13
N LEU A 59 11.39 -10.50 -10.33
CA LEU A 59 12.83 -10.66 -10.19
C LEU A 59 13.50 -10.13 -11.46
N LEU A 60 14.46 -9.22 -11.29
CA LEU A 60 15.23 -8.67 -12.39
C LEU A 60 16.71 -9.03 -12.18
N ASP A 61 17.24 -9.79 -13.12
CA ASP A 61 18.65 -10.17 -13.21
C ASP A 61 19.15 -10.13 -14.67
N ARG A 62 20.40 -10.53 -14.88
CA ARG A 62 21.05 -10.54 -16.19
C ARG A 62 20.39 -11.49 -17.22
N SER A 63 19.60 -12.45 -16.78
CA SER A 63 18.85 -13.40 -17.62
C SER A 63 17.40 -12.97 -17.84
N THR A 64 16.94 -11.93 -17.13
CA THR A 64 15.57 -11.46 -17.25
C THR A 64 15.39 -10.71 -18.57
N GLY A 65 14.64 -11.30 -19.49
CA GLY A 65 14.42 -10.78 -20.85
C GLY A 65 15.03 -11.65 -21.95
N GLU A 66 15.77 -12.72 -21.60
CA GLU A 66 16.10 -13.74 -22.58
C GLU A 66 14.81 -14.48 -23.00
N LEU A 67 14.61 -14.59 -24.32
CA LEU A 67 13.49 -15.35 -24.89
C LEU A 67 13.78 -16.84 -24.66
N SER A 68 13.10 -17.46 -23.69
CA SER A 68 12.99 -18.91 -23.61
C SER A 68 11.94 -19.43 -24.59
#